data_AF-A0A0B1RAR2-F1
#
_entry.id   AF-A0A0B1RAR2-F1
#
_cell.length_a   1.000
_cell.length_b   1.000
_cell.length_c   1.000
_cell.angle_alpha   90.00
_cell.angle_beta   90.00
_cell.angle_gamma   90.00
#
_symmetry.space_group_name_H-M   'P 1'
#
loop_
_entity.id
_entity.type
_entity.pdbx_description
1 polymer ?
#
loop_
_entity_poly.entity_id
_entity_poly.type
_entity_poly.pdbx_seq_one_letter_code
_entity_poly.pdbx_strand_id
1 'polypeptide(L)'
;MISRKALQTAISNVAIWRKDDQCAPHKPLLLLYVLSQYLKGHSRLFDYGQEIHEPLIKLLADFGPKRRDYYPNMPFWRLRNDGFWSLENTEGCKPRKGNIQPTKRELIENHVSGGFDESSFQILREAPEMINKLALQIMSERFPESLQILIADRLGFDFTRLMKARDPRFREIVLRAYHSRCAICGYDLRLDGALVGLEAAHIRWKQYGGPCEVNNGLALCSLHHSAFDMGAIGIDEHMTIRISGGVNRSQVVDQLFWQRDGEKLFLPRDKIFWPAEQFVEWHQTQVFKN
;
A
#
# COMPACT_ATOMS: atom_id res chain seq x y z
N MET A 1 -9.05 13.96 27.85
CA MET A 1 -8.15 14.24 26.70
C MET A 1 -7.35 12.97 26.42
N ILE A 2 -7.35 12.48 25.18
CA ILE A 2 -6.44 11.40 24.77
C ILE A 2 -5.00 11.91 24.86
N SER A 3 -4.04 11.05 25.24
CA SER A 3 -2.62 11.43 25.23
C SER A 3 -2.02 11.22 23.83
N ARG A 4 -0.90 11.90 23.53
CA ARG A 4 -0.13 11.65 22.29
C ARG A 4 0.17 10.17 22.07
N LYS A 5 0.59 9.48 23.14
CA LYS A 5 0.88 8.04 23.11
C LYS A 5 -0.38 7.22 22.84
N ALA A 6 -1.51 7.57 23.47
CA ALA A 6 -2.77 6.88 23.24
C ALA A 6 -3.29 7.07 21.81
N LEU A 7 -3.16 8.26 21.22
CA LEU A 7 -3.51 8.50 19.81
C LEU A 7 -2.64 7.67 18.86
N GLN A 8 -1.33 7.63 19.10
CA GLN A 8 -0.41 6.80 18.32
C GLN A 8 -0.79 5.32 18.42
N THR A 9 -1.05 4.81 19.63
CA THR A 9 -1.49 3.43 19.84
C THR A 9 -2.82 3.13 19.15
N ALA A 10 -3.78 4.06 19.20
CA ALA A 10 -5.08 3.89 18.54
C ALA A 10 -4.93 3.78 17.02
N ILE A 11 -4.09 4.62 16.40
CA ILE A 11 -3.78 4.57 14.96
C ILE A 11 -3.05 3.27 14.59
N SER A 12 -2.13 2.80 15.44
CA SER A 12 -1.42 1.52 15.25
C SER A 12 -2.41 0.34 15.22
N ASN A 13 -3.40 0.40 16.10
CA ASN A 13 -4.38 -0.66 16.34
C ASN A 13 -5.66 -0.51 15.54
N VAL A 14 -5.69 0.39 14.54
CA VAL A 14 -6.87 0.59 13.67
C VAL A 14 -7.37 -0.77 13.21
N ALA A 15 -8.64 -1.03 13.49
CA ALA A 15 -9.31 -2.27 13.18
C ALA A 15 -9.44 -2.38 11.66
N ILE A 16 -8.50 -3.07 11.05
CA ILE A 16 -8.49 -3.40 9.63
C ILE A 16 -9.19 -4.73 9.46
N TRP A 17 -9.98 -4.84 8.40
CA TRP A 17 -10.60 -6.11 8.05
C TRP A 17 -9.49 -7.12 7.73
N ARG A 18 -9.33 -8.12 8.61
CA ARG A 18 -8.39 -9.23 8.46
C ARG A 18 -9.20 -10.48 8.20
N LYS A 19 -9.46 -10.77 6.93
CA LYS A 19 -9.92 -12.09 6.51
C LYS A 19 -8.83 -12.65 5.61
N ASP A 20 -8.30 -13.81 5.99
CA ASP A 20 -7.44 -14.67 5.16
C ASP A 20 -6.31 -13.91 4.43
N ASP A 21 -5.44 -13.22 5.18
CA ASP A 21 -4.23 -12.55 4.64
C ASP A 21 -4.46 -11.45 3.59
N GLN A 22 -5.69 -10.94 3.45
CA GLN A 22 -6.02 -9.93 2.45
C GLN A 22 -5.48 -8.54 2.76
N CYS A 23 -4.99 -7.86 1.71
CA CYS A 23 -4.66 -6.45 1.75
C CYS A 23 -5.93 -5.60 1.93
N ALA A 24 -6.02 -4.87 3.05
CA ALA A 24 -7.15 -4.00 3.37
C ALA A 24 -6.69 -2.55 3.58
N PRO A 25 -6.31 -1.84 2.50
CA PRO A 25 -5.67 -0.52 2.57
C PRO A 25 -6.65 0.63 2.83
N HIS A 26 -7.95 0.37 2.89
CA HIS A 26 -9.02 1.37 2.98
C HIS A 26 -8.87 2.39 4.12
N LYS A 27 -8.79 1.92 5.37
CA LYS A 27 -8.58 2.83 6.51
C LYS A 27 -7.17 3.46 6.50
N PRO A 28 -6.08 2.69 6.26
CA PRO A 28 -4.74 3.27 6.12
C PRO A 28 -4.66 4.43 5.11
N LEU A 29 -5.18 4.25 3.88
CA LEU A 29 -5.13 5.29 2.85
C LEU A 29 -6.00 6.50 3.18
N LEU A 30 -7.17 6.29 3.81
CA LEU A 30 -7.99 7.39 4.30
C LEU A 30 -7.25 8.22 5.37
N LEU A 31 -6.61 7.54 6.32
CA LEU A 31 -5.84 8.23 7.37
C LEU A 31 -4.65 8.97 6.79
N LEU A 32 -3.90 8.37 5.87
CA LEU A 32 -2.79 9.01 5.19
C LEU A 32 -3.25 10.25 4.41
N TYR A 33 -4.39 10.17 3.72
CA TYR A 33 -4.97 11.32 3.03
C TYR A 33 -5.31 12.46 4.02
N VAL A 34 -6.05 12.15 5.08
CA VAL A 34 -6.46 13.15 6.09
C VAL A 34 -5.26 13.80 6.78
N LEU A 35 -4.27 13.00 7.16
CA LEU A 35 -3.02 13.48 7.74
C LEU A 35 -2.28 14.44 6.78
N SER A 36 -2.22 14.11 5.48
CA SER A 36 -1.67 14.99 4.45
C SER A 36 -2.41 16.32 4.35
N GLN A 37 -3.74 16.32 4.46
CA GLN A 37 -4.52 17.56 4.43
C GLN A 37 -4.32 18.40 5.70
N TYR A 38 -4.19 17.77 6.87
CA TYR A 38 -3.84 18.49 8.10
C TYR A 38 -2.47 19.17 8.02
N LEU A 39 -1.47 18.54 7.39
CA LEU A 39 -0.18 19.20 7.12
C LEU A 39 -0.33 20.44 6.22
N LYS A 40 -1.33 20.45 5.35
CA LYS A 40 -1.66 21.58 4.46
C LYS A 40 -2.55 22.63 5.13
N GLY A 41 -2.82 22.52 6.42
CA GLY A 41 -3.62 23.47 7.19
C GLY A 41 -5.14 23.28 7.07
N HIS A 42 -5.60 22.12 6.62
CA HIS A 42 -7.02 21.81 6.54
C HIS A 42 -7.70 21.83 7.92
N SER A 43 -8.97 22.25 7.96
CA SER A 43 -9.81 22.21 9.17
C SER A 43 -10.08 20.78 9.64
N ARG A 44 -10.61 20.61 10.86
CA ARG A 44 -10.77 19.30 11.51
C ARG A 44 -11.58 18.29 10.69
N LEU A 45 -12.72 18.71 10.14
CA LEU A 45 -13.68 17.84 9.49
C LEU A 45 -13.67 18.00 7.97
N PHE A 46 -13.92 16.89 7.28
CA PHE A 46 -13.99 16.78 5.83
C PHE A 46 -15.39 16.37 5.42
N ASP A 47 -15.98 17.05 4.44
CA ASP A 47 -17.20 16.60 3.79
C ASP A 47 -16.92 15.32 3.00
N TYR A 48 -17.71 14.28 3.25
CA TYR A 48 -17.51 12.98 2.62
C TYR A 48 -17.59 13.05 1.09
N GLY A 49 -18.60 13.76 0.55
CA GLY A 49 -18.87 13.79 -0.88
C GLY A 49 -17.88 14.64 -1.65
N GLN A 50 -17.53 15.80 -1.10
CA GLN A 50 -16.69 16.80 -1.75
C GLN A 50 -15.19 16.51 -1.57
N GLU A 51 -14.79 15.99 -0.40
CA GLU A 51 -13.38 16.02 0.00
C GLU A 51 -12.78 14.62 0.21
N ILE A 52 -13.59 13.61 0.52
CA ILE A 52 -13.10 12.24 0.80
C ILE A 52 -13.33 11.30 -0.38
N HIS A 53 -14.52 11.32 -0.99
CA HIS A 53 -14.96 10.27 -1.91
C HIS A 53 -14.00 10.05 -3.09
N GLU A 54 -13.77 11.07 -3.91
CA GLU A 54 -12.92 10.96 -5.11
C GLU A 54 -11.43 10.75 -4.78
N PRO A 55 -10.82 11.50 -3.83
CA PRO A 55 -9.42 11.27 -3.49
C PRO A 55 -9.15 9.87 -2.94
N LEU A 56 -10.04 9.33 -2.11
CA LEU A 56 -9.87 7.98 -1.56
C LEU A 56 -10.07 6.90 -2.62
N ILE A 57 -10.99 7.07 -3.57
CA ILE A 57 -11.12 6.15 -4.72
C ILE A 57 -9.82 6.10 -5.52
N LYS A 58 -9.22 7.25 -5.82
CA LYS A 58 -7.95 7.31 -6.56
C LYS A 58 -6.83 6.58 -5.81
N LEU A 59 -6.67 6.87 -4.52
CA LEU A 59 -5.66 6.18 -3.70
C LEU A 59 -5.89 4.67 -3.63
N LEU A 60 -7.15 4.22 -3.51
CA LEU A 60 -7.50 2.80 -3.51
C LEU A 60 -7.20 2.12 -4.85
N ALA A 61 -7.47 2.79 -5.96
CA ALA A 61 -7.16 2.28 -7.29
C ALA A 61 -5.63 2.23 -7.54
N ASP A 62 -4.90 3.23 -7.05
CA ASP A 62 -3.45 3.35 -7.24
C ASP A 62 -2.68 2.36 -6.35
N PHE A 63 -3.02 2.27 -5.06
CA PHE A 63 -2.23 1.56 -4.04
C PHE A 63 -2.94 0.38 -3.37
N GLY A 64 -4.15 0.05 -3.79
CA GLY A 64 -4.89 -1.11 -3.31
C GLY A 64 -5.01 -2.24 -4.33
N PRO A 65 -5.52 -3.40 -3.89
CA PRO A 65 -5.86 -4.50 -4.80
C PRO A 65 -6.90 -4.02 -5.81
N LYS A 66 -6.79 -4.48 -7.05
CA LYS A 66 -7.79 -4.17 -8.08
C LYS A 66 -9.15 -4.76 -7.68
N ARG A 67 -10.17 -3.91 -7.60
CA ARG A 67 -11.56 -4.31 -7.34
C ARG A 67 -12.47 -3.77 -8.43
N ARG A 68 -13.61 -4.44 -8.63
CA ARG A 68 -14.70 -3.94 -9.51
C ARG A 68 -15.25 -2.61 -8.99
N ASP A 69 -15.45 -2.54 -7.67
CA ASP A 69 -16.01 -1.38 -6.99
C ASP A 69 -15.18 -1.08 -5.73
N TYR A 70 -14.97 0.21 -5.47
CA TYR A 70 -14.37 0.71 -4.24
C TYR A 70 -15.43 1.38 -3.38
N TYR A 71 -15.37 1.14 -2.06
CA TYR A 71 -16.39 1.59 -1.10
C TYR A 71 -15.78 2.56 -0.07
N PRO A 72 -15.44 3.80 -0.45
CA PRO A 72 -14.83 4.79 0.46
C PRO A 72 -15.74 5.19 1.63
N ASN A 73 -17.06 5.02 1.51
CA ASN A 73 -18.02 5.23 2.61
C ASN A 73 -17.72 4.34 3.82
N MET A 74 -17.24 3.12 3.58
CA MET A 74 -17.05 2.13 4.64
C MET A 74 -15.90 2.46 5.58
N PRO A 75 -14.66 2.74 5.14
CA PRO A 75 -13.60 3.18 6.06
C PRO A 75 -13.95 4.51 6.74
N PHE A 76 -14.53 5.46 6.01
CA PHE A 76 -14.93 6.77 6.55
C PHE A 76 -15.93 6.65 7.70
N TRP A 77 -16.97 5.83 7.53
CA TRP A 77 -17.96 5.61 8.58
C TRP A 77 -17.42 4.76 9.75
N ARG A 78 -16.65 3.71 9.45
CA ARG A 78 -16.19 2.74 10.46
C ARG A 78 -15.08 3.28 11.37
N LEU A 79 -14.34 4.30 10.94
CA LEU A 79 -13.27 4.89 11.76
C LEU A 79 -13.77 5.41 13.12
N ARG A 80 -15.06 5.79 13.24
CA ARG A 80 -15.66 6.19 14.52
C ARG A 80 -15.57 5.11 15.62
N ASN A 81 -15.40 3.85 15.23
CA ASN A 81 -15.28 2.73 16.16
C ASN A 81 -13.84 2.54 16.65
N ASP A 82 -12.86 3.27 16.09
CA ASP A 82 -11.44 3.16 16.43
C ASP A 82 -11.01 4.18 17.50
N GLY A 83 -11.95 5.01 18.00
CA GLY A 83 -11.76 5.82 19.21
C GLY A 83 -11.06 7.16 19.01
N PHE A 84 -10.77 7.57 17.78
CA PHE A 84 -10.12 8.86 17.47
C PHE A 84 -10.81 9.64 16.35
N TRP A 85 -11.99 9.22 15.91
CA TRP A 85 -12.70 9.74 14.74
C TRP A 85 -14.13 10.13 15.08
N SER A 86 -14.55 11.30 14.63
CA SER A 86 -15.89 11.85 14.84
C SER A 86 -16.60 12.08 13.52
N LEU A 87 -17.93 11.99 13.54
CA LEU A 87 -18.80 12.28 12.41
C LEU A 87 -19.86 13.31 12.83
N GLU A 88 -20.20 14.22 11.93
CA GLU A 88 -21.27 15.21 12.07
C GLU A 88 -22.29 15.03 10.93
N ASN A 89 -23.51 15.56 11.12
CA ASN A 89 -24.64 15.45 10.18
C ASN A 89 -25.10 13.99 9.91
N THR A 90 -25.04 13.13 10.93
CA THR A 90 -25.35 11.69 10.79
C THR A 90 -26.83 11.35 10.99
N GLU A 91 -27.66 12.31 11.37
CA GLU A 91 -29.05 12.11 11.78
C GLU A 91 -29.92 11.56 10.63
N GLY A 92 -29.59 11.92 9.39
CA GLY A 92 -30.27 11.42 8.20
C GLY A 92 -29.80 10.04 7.73
N CYS A 93 -28.71 9.50 8.31
CA CYS A 93 -28.18 8.17 7.99
C CYS A 93 -28.88 7.09 8.82
N LYS A 94 -30.07 6.67 8.39
CA LYS A 94 -30.88 5.68 9.13
C LYS A 94 -30.34 4.25 8.96
N PRO A 95 -30.16 3.49 10.05
CA PRO A 95 -29.72 2.09 9.96
C PRO A 95 -30.81 1.24 9.30
N ARG A 96 -30.41 0.37 8.36
CA ARG A 96 -31.31 -0.57 7.68
C ARG A 96 -31.30 -1.93 8.39
N LYS A 97 -32.39 -2.69 8.30
CA LYS A 97 -32.44 -4.07 8.84
C LYS A 97 -31.29 -4.89 8.26
N GLY A 98 -30.39 -5.38 9.11
CA GLY A 98 -29.23 -6.21 8.73
C GLY A 98 -27.98 -5.45 8.29
N ASN A 99 -28.03 -4.13 8.04
CA ASN A 99 -26.85 -3.32 7.75
C ASN A 99 -26.97 -1.92 8.37
N ILE A 100 -26.19 -1.68 9.42
CA ILE A 100 -26.17 -0.45 10.21
C ILE A 100 -25.36 0.67 9.51
N GLN A 101 -24.80 0.41 8.32
CA GLN A 101 -23.91 1.34 7.64
C GLN A 101 -24.62 2.10 6.51
N PRO A 102 -24.40 3.42 6.40
CA PRO A 102 -25.01 4.24 5.36
C PRO A 102 -24.39 3.94 4.00
N THR A 103 -25.23 4.08 2.99
CA THR A 103 -24.84 4.09 1.60
C THR A 103 -24.05 5.35 1.26
N LYS A 104 -23.26 5.29 0.17
CA LYS A 104 -22.60 6.47 -0.40
C LYS A 104 -23.57 7.64 -0.60
N ARG A 105 -24.78 7.36 -1.13
CA ARG A 105 -25.79 8.37 -1.42
C ARG A 105 -26.25 9.09 -0.15
N GLU A 106 -26.54 8.34 0.91
CA GLU A 106 -26.94 8.91 2.21
C GLU A 106 -25.85 9.82 2.79
N LEU A 107 -24.58 9.42 2.72
CA LEU A 107 -23.48 10.27 3.21
C LEU A 107 -23.36 11.59 2.43
N ILE A 108 -23.57 11.55 1.11
CA ILE A 108 -23.49 12.72 0.23
C ILE A 108 -24.70 13.65 0.44
N GLU A 109 -25.92 13.12 0.40
CA GLU A 109 -27.15 13.92 0.51
C GLU A 109 -27.29 14.59 1.89
N ASN A 110 -26.71 14.01 2.94
CA ASN A 110 -26.72 14.58 4.29
C ASN A 110 -25.49 15.43 4.61
N HIS A 111 -24.57 15.66 3.65
CA HIS A 111 -23.32 16.40 3.90
C HIS A 111 -22.57 15.91 5.14
N VAL A 112 -22.46 14.57 5.26
CA VAL A 112 -21.81 13.95 6.40
C VAL A 112 -20.35 14.37 6.41
N SER A 113 -19.95 15.01 7.50
CA SER A 113 -18.58 15.46 7.69
C SER A 113 -17.88 14.58 8.72
N GLY A 114 -16.59 14.33 8.53
CA GLY A 114 -15.85 13.39 9.37
C GLY A 114 -14.37 13.70 9.41
N GLY A 115 -13.72 13.32 10.51
CA GLY A 115 -12.32 13.62 10.74
C GLY A 115 -11.89 13.14 12.12
N PHE A 116 -10.67 13.51 12.51
CA PHE A 116 -10.21 13.25 13.87
C PHE A 116 -11.15 13.93 14.88
N ASP A 117 -11.39 13.28 16.02
CA ASP A 117 -12.13 13.92 17.11
C ASP A 117 -11.40 15.20 17.58
N GLU A 118 -12.12 16.08 18.27
CA GLU A 118 -11.57 17.37 18.72
C GLU A 118 -10.25 17.21 19.49
N SER A 119 -10.18 16.28 20.44
CA SER A 119 -8.97 16.10 21.25
C SER A 119 -7.79 15.55 20.45
N SER A 120 -8.05 14.62 19.54
CA SER A 120 -7.04 14.05 18.66
C SER A 120 -6.55 15.07 17.62
N PHE A 121 -7.44 15.90 17.07
CA PHE A 121 -7.09 16.97 16.14
C PHE A 121 -6.27 18.07 16.82
N GLN A 122 -6.60 18.47 18.04
CA GLN A 122 -5.83 19.47 18.80
C GLN A 122 -4.39 19.03 19.00
N ILE A 123 -4.15 17.75 19.32
CA ILE A 123 -2.79 17.19 19.43
C ILE A 123 -2.01 17.38 18.13
N LEU A 124 -2.62 17.06 16.98
CA LEU A 124 -1.95 17.17 15.67
C LEU A 124 -1.69 18.62 15.28
N ARG A 125 -2.60 19.53 15.65
CA ARG A 125 -2.45 20.97 15.43
C ARG A 125 -1.31 21.56 16.26
N GLU A 126 -1.18 21.14 17.52
CA GLU A 126 -0.11 21.60 18.44
C GLU A 126 1.25 20.93 18.16
N ALA A 127 1.26 19.76 17.52
CA ALA A 127 2.47 19.00 17.20
C ALA A 127 2.45 18.46 15.75
N PRO A 128 2.57 19.32 14.72
CA PRO A 128 2.52 18.90 13.31
C PRO A 128 3.59 17.87 12.94
N GLU A 129 4.74 17.84 13.63
CA GLU A 129 5.79 16.84 13.42
C GLU A 129 5.32 15.41 13.74
N MET A 130 4.27 15.26 14.54
CA MET A 130 3.65 13.98 14.84
C MET A 130 2.91 13.40 13.63
N ILE A 131 2.42 14.25 12.72
CA ILE A 131 1.71 13.80 11.52
C ILE A 131 2.62 12.93 10.65
N ASN A 132 3.85 13.38 10.39
CA ASN A 132 4.84 12.60 9.64
C ASN A 132 5.17 11.28 10.36
N LYS A 133 5.32 11.29 11.69
CA LYS A 133 5.57 10.06 12.46
C LYS A 133 4.42 9.05 12.32
N LEU A 134 3.18 9.51 12.42
CA LEU A 134 1.99 8.67 12.26
C LEU A 134 1.85 8.13 10.84
N ALA A 135 2.04 9.00 9.84
CA ALA A 135 1.98 8.61 8.45
C ALA A 135 3.02 7.53 8.13
N LEU A 136 4.28 7.75 8.51
CA LEU A 136 5.34 6.75 8.36
C LEU A 136 5.01 5.46 9.07
N GLN A 137 4.47 5.53 10.29
CA GLN A 137 4.08 4.34 11.02
C GLN A 137 3.03 3.54 10.25
N ILE A 138 1.93 4.18 9.82
CA ILE A 138 0.88 3.56 9.01
C ILE A 138 1.49 2.91 7.76
N MET A 139 2.38 3.61 7.06
CA MET A 139 2.98 3.09 5.84
C MET A 139 3.89 1.89 6.08
N SER A 140 4.79 1.99 7.08
CA SER A 140 5.75 0.95 7.40
C SER A 140 5.11 -0.39 7.78
N GLU A 141 3.92 -0.32 8.38
CA GLU A 141 3.17 -1.50 8.83
C GLU A 141 2.21 -2.05 7.76
N ARG A 142 1.97 -1.34 6.65
CA ARG A 142 0.90 -1.69 5.69
C ARG A 142 1.33 -1.77 4.23
N PHE A 143 2.47 -1.19 3.86
CA PHE A 143 2.93 -1.14 2.48
C PHE A 143 4.42 -1.51 2.39
N PRO A 144 4.87 -2.17 1.31
CA PRO A 144 6.28 -2.40 1.04
C PRO A 144 6.96 -1.06 0.75
N GLU A 145 8.27 -1.00 0.97
CA GLU A 145 9.05 0.25 0.95
C GLU A 145 8.95 1.03 -0.36
N SER A 146 8.92 0.34 -1.51
CA SER A 146 8.73 0.94 -2.83
C SER A 146 7.45 1.77 -2.90
N LEU A 147 6.35 1.26 -2.33
CA LEU A 147 5.06 1.96 -2.25
C LEU A 147 5.07 3.08 -1.21
N GLN A 148 5.84 2.94 -0.12
CA GLN A 148 5.95 4.02 0.88
C GLN A 148 6.52 5.29 0.25
N ILE A 149 7.54 5.16 -0.61
CA ILE A 149 8.13 6.29 -1.34
C ILE A 149 7.08 6.94 -2.26
N LEU A 150 6.34 6.15 -3.04
CA LEU A 150 5.33 6.65 -3.97
C LEU A 150 4.17 7.35 -3.25
N ILE A 151 3.67 6.75 -2.16
CA ILE A 151 2.58 7.32 -1.35
C ILE A 151 3.04 8.61 -0.67
N ALA A 152 4.28 8.64 -0.16
CA ALA A 152 4.87 9.80 0.47
C ALA A 152 4.96 10.98 -0.50
N ASP A 153 5.53 10.76 -1.68
CA ASP A 153 5.62 11.76 -2.74
C ASP A 153 4.23 12.27 -3.13
N ARG A 154 3.30 11.34 -3.39
CA ARG A 154 1.92 11.67 -3.79
C ARG A 154 1.17 12.51 -2.77
N LEU A 155 1.40 12.26 -1.48
CA LEU A 155 0.72 12.94 -0.38
C LEU A 155 1.54 14.08 0.22
N GLY A 156 2.74 14.36 -0.29
CA GLY A 156 3.58 15.47 0.15
C GLY A 156 4.17 15.26 1.56
N PHE A 157 4.48 14.03 1.92
CA PHE A 157 5.17 13.73 3.17
C PHE A 157 6.69 13.67 2.95
N ASP A 158 7.47 14.28 3.85
CA ASP A 158 8.93 14.23 3.82
C ASP A 158 9.48 13.15 4.76
N PHE A 159 9.82 11.99 4.19
CA PHE A 159 10.41 10.85 4.93
C PHE A 159 11.87 10.55 4.58
N THR A 160 12.55 11.46 3.87
CA THR A 160 13.94 11.24 3.44
C THR A 160 14.89 10.86 4.58
N ARG A 161 14.53 11.19 5.84
CA ARG A 161 15.32 10.89 7.05
C ARG A 161 14.79 9.75 7.93
N LEU A 162 13.62 9.18 7.64
CA LEU A 162 12.91 8.31 8.59
C LEU A 162 12.70 6.87 8.08
N MET A 163 13.01 6.57 6.82
CA MET A 163 12.92 5.22 6.30
C MET A 163 13.93 4.28 6.98
N LYS A 164 13.45 3.17 7.52
CA LYS A 164 14.31 2.13 8.13
C LYS A 164 15.14 1.43 7.06
N ALA A 165 16.39 1.11 7.39
CA ALA A 165 17.24 0.28 6.56
C ALA A 165 16.61 -1.11 6.32
N ARG A 166 16.67 -1.59 5.07
CA ARG A 166 16.29 -2.95 4.69
C ARG A 166 17.12 -3.98 5.45
N ASP A 167 16.57 -5.18 5.64
CA ASP A 167 17.34 -6.32 6.11
C ASP A 167 18.43 -6.65 5.09
N PRO A 168 19.72 -6.41 5.39
CA PRO A 168 20.79 -6.62 4.45
C PRO A 168 20.96 -8.12 4.12
N ARG A 169 20.60 -9.01 5.06
CA ARG A 169 20.71 -10.46 4.89
C ARG A 169 19.72 -10.96 3.85
N PHE A 170 18.46 -10.51 3.90
CA PHE A 170 17.45 -10.90 2.90
C PHE A 170 17.89 -10.53 1.48
N ARG A 171 18.38 -9.29 1.32
CA ARG A 171 18.94 -8.83 0.04
C ARG A 171 20.08 -9.75 -0.40
N GLU A 172 21.04 -10.02 0.46
CA GLU A 172 22.21 -10.83 0.14
C GLU A 172 21.82 -12.24 -0.35
N ILE A 173 20.97 -12.96 0.39
CA ILE A 173 20.61 -14.35 0.06
C ILE A 173 19.81 -14.44 -1.24
N VAL A 174 18.90 -13.49 -1.49
CA VAL A 174 18.09 -13.46 -2.73
C VAL A 174 18.96 -13.12 -3.93
N LEU A 175 19.77 -12.05 -3.85
CA LEU A 175 20.65 -11.68 -4.95
C LEU A 175 21.66 -12.79 -5.26
N ARG A 176 22.16 -13.50 -4.25
CA ARG A 176 23.04 -14.66 -4.46
C ARG A 176 22.34 -15.80 -5.21
N ALA A 177 21.12 -16.16 -4.80
CA ALA A 177 20.35 -17.26 -5.41
C ALA A 177 20.03 -16.99 -6.89
N TYR A 178 19.78 -15.73 -7.24
CA TYR A 178 19.51 -15.30 -8.61
C TYR A 178 20.76 -14.95 -9.42
N HIS A 179 21.97 -15.12 -8.86
CA HIS A 179 23.23 -14.72 -9.50
C HIS A 179 23.33 -13.22 -9.84
N SER A 180 22.75 -12.37 -8.99
CA SER A 180 22.79 -10.90 -9.10
C SER A 180 22.26 -10.36 -10.44
N ARG A 181 21.19 -10.97 -10.95
CA ARG A 181 20.44 -10.50 -12.13
C ARG A 181 18.96 -10.38 -11.83
N CYS A 182 18.29 -9.49 -12.55
CA CYS A 182 16.84 -9.34 -12.48
C CYS A 182 16.13 -10.61 -12.99
N ALA A 183 15.19 -11.12 -12.21
CA ALA A 183 14.38 -12.29 -12.53
C ALA A 183 13.46 -12.09 -13.75
N ILE A 184 13.16 -10.83 -14.10
CA ILE A 184 12.25 -10.45 -15.19
C ILE A 184 13.01 -10.22 -16.50
N CYS A 185 14.07 -9.41 -16.48
CA CYS A 185 14.75 -8.97 -17.72
C CYS A 185 16.24 -9.32 -17.80
N GLY A 186 16.79 -9.98 -16.79
CA GLY A 186 18.21 -10.34 -16.77
C GLY A 186 19.18 -9.19 -16.45
N TYR A 187 18.69 -7.97 -16.20
CA TYR A 187 19.53 -6.82 -15.84
C TYR A 187 20.48 -7.12 -14.67
N ASP A 188 21.78 -6.86 -14.85
CA ASP A 188 22.88 -7.20 -13.93
C ASP A 188 23.98 -6.11 -13.88
N LEU A 189 23.62 -4.86 -14.16
CA LEU A 189 24.56 -3.74 -14.27
C LEU A 189 25.47 -3.60 -13.04
N ARG A 190 26.77 -3.43 -13.33
CA ARG A 190 27.81 -3.13 -12.34
C ARG A 190 28.59 -1.88 -12.75
N LEU A 191 28.89 -1.04 -11.77
CA LEU A 191 29.87 0.04 -11.87
C LEU A 191 31.02 -0.30 -10.93
N ASP A 192 32.21 -0.57 -11.47
CA ASP A 192 33.40 -0.98 -10.71
C ASP A 192 33.14 -2.12 -9.72
N GLY A 193 32.33 -3.09 -10.15
CA GLY A 193 31.93 -4.26 -9.35
C GLY A 193 30.72 -4.04 -8.45
N ALA A 194 30.35 -2.80 -8.14
CA ALA A 194 29.16 -2.48 -7.34
C ALA A 194 27.87 -2.67 -8.17
N LEU A 195 26.91 -3.40 -7.62
CA LEU A 195 25.60 -3.62 -8.25
C LEU A 195 24.77 -2.33 -8.21
N VAL A 196 24.28 -1.90 -9.38
CA VAL A 196 23.50 -0.66 -9.52
C VAL A 196 22.05 -1.00 -9.84
N GLY A 197 21.11 -0.55 -8.99
CA GLY A 197 19.68 -0.65 -9.29
C GLY A 197 19.12 -2.07 -9.29
N LEU A 198 19.71 -2.99 -8.53
CA LEU A 198 19.19 -4.35 -8.31
C LEU A 198 18.78 -4.51 -6.85
N GLU A 199 17.63 -5.12 -6.59
CA GLU A 199 16.95 -5.19 -5.29
C GLU A 199 16.35 -6.57 -5.03
N ALA A 200 16.02 -6.85 -3.77
CA ALA A 200 15.27 -8.04 -3.39
C ALA A 200 13.83 -7.65 -3.05
N ALA A 201 12.90 -8.08 -3.88
CA ALA A 201 11.47 -7.88 -3.71
C ALA A 201 10.87 -9.06 -2.95
N HIS A 202 9.89 -8.80 -2.09
CA HIS A 202 9.10 -9.88 -1.49
C HIS A 202 7.93 -10.21 -2.42
N ILE A 203 7.68 -11.50 -2.65
CA ILE A 203 6.50 -11.96 -3.40
C ILE A 203 5.25 -11.72 -2.57
N ARG A 204 5.21 -12.31 -1.37
CA ARG A 204 4.28 -11.95 -0.30
C ARG A 204 4.89 -10.88 0.58
N TRP A 205 4.23 -9.74 0.68
CA TRP A 205 4.73 -8.61 1.46
C TRP A 205 4.96 -8.96 2.93
N LYS A 206 6.07 -8.47 3.49
CA LYS A 206 6.44 -8.64 4.90
C LYS A 206 5.35 -8.11 5.85
N GLN A 207 4.71 -7.00 5.49
CA GLN A 207 3.61 -6.38 6.23
C GLN A 207 2.39 -7.29 6.37
N TYR A 208 2.27 -8.31 5.50
CA TYR A 208 1.21 -9.30 5.50
C TYR A 208 1.76 -10.71 5.75
N GLY A 209 2.85 -10.84 6.52
CA GLY A 209 3.35 -12.12 7.01
C GLY A 209 4.29 -12.87 6.05
N GLY A 210 4.75 -12.24 4.97
CA GLY A 210 5.76 -12.83 4.10
C GLY A 210 7.12 -12.99 4.80
N PRO A 211 7.73 -14.19 4.80
CA PRO A 211 9.04 -14.42 5.42
C PRO A 211 10.18 -13.82 4.59
N CYS A 212 11.31 -13.51 5.24
CA CYS A 212 12.52 -13.05 4.58
C CYS A 212 13.39 -14.24 4.12
N GLU A 213 12.85 -15.06 3.21
CA GLU A 213 13.45 -16.28 2.68
C GLU A 213 13.52 -16.25 1.14
N VAL A 214 14.44 -17.01 0.55
CA VAL A 214 14.67 -16.98 -0.90
C VAL A 214 13.42 -17.37 -1.70
N ASN A 215 12.64 -18.34 -1.22
CA ASN A 215 11.40 -18.78 -1.87
C ASN A 215 10.28 -17.73 -1.84
N ASN A 216 10.40 -16.69 -1.01
CA ASN A 216 9.52 -15.52 -1.00
C ASN A 216 10.21 -14.29 -1.63
N GLY A 217 11.36 -14.46 -2.27
CA GLY A 217 12.19 -13.38 -2.77
C GLY A 217 12.40 -13.44 -4.27
N LEU A 218 12.39 -12.28 -4.91
CA LEU A 218 12.83 -12.11 -6.30
C LEU A 218 13.96 -11.08 -6.34
N ALA A 219 15.03 -11.38 -7.07
CA ALA A 219 15.99 -10.35 -7.44
C ALA A 219 15.41 -9.54 -8.61
N LEU A 220 15.12 -8.25 -8.43
CA LEU A 220 14.49 -7.40 -9.44
C LEU A 220 15.29 -6.10 -9.61
N CYS A 221 15.37 -5.58 -10.83
CA CYS A 221 15.88 -4.22 -11.01
C CYS A 221 14.89 -3.21 -10.39
N SER A 222 15.34 -2.01 -10.01
CA SER A 222 14.51 -1.03 -9.29
C SER A 222 13.20 -0.70 -10.01
N LEU A 223 13.21 -0.68 -11.35
CA LEU A 223 12.00 -0.48 -12.16
C LEU A 223 11.01 -1.64 -12.02
N HIS A 224 11.46 -2.88 -12.24
CA HIS A 224 10.60 -4.06 -12.14
C HIS A 224 10.17 -4.33 -10.70
N HIS A 225 10.99 -4.00 -9.70
CA HIS A 225 10.61 -4.07 -8.29
C HIS A 225 9.43 -3.13 -7.99
N SER A 226 9.56 -1.85 -8.35
CA SER A 226 8.46 -0.89 -8.15
C SER A 226 7.20 -1.29 -8.90
N ALA A 227 7.32 -1.82 -10.12
CA ALA A 227 6.19 -2.28 -10.91
C ALA A 227 5.53 -3.54 -10.35
N PHE A 228 6.32 -4.46 -9.79
CA PHE A 228 5.83 -5.67 -9.15
C PHE A 228 5.04 -5.37 -7.87
N ASP A 229 5.54 -4.45 -7.03
CA ASP A 229 4.82 -3.99 -5.84
C ASP A 229 3.59 -3.13 -6.18
N MET A 230 3.60 -2.37 -7.28
CA MET A 230 2.40 -1.66 -7.77
C MET A 230 1.36 -2.58 -8.43
N GLY A 231 1.69 -3.86 -8.64
CA GLY A 231 0.82 -4.83 -9.30
C GLY A 231 0.75 -4.70 -10.82
N ALA A 232 1.67 -3.97 -11.45
CA ALA A 232 1.80 -3.86 -12.89
C ALA A 232 2.42 -5.12 -13.52
N ILE A 233 3.23 -5.85 -12.76
CA ILE A 233 3.82 -7.15 -13.12
C ILE A 233 3.35 -8.18 -12.10
N GLY A 234 3.00 -9.37 -12.57
CA GLY A 234 2.69 -10.55 -11.77
C GLY A 234 3.42 -11.76 -12.32
N ILE A 235 3.29 -12.87 -11.61
CA ILE A 235 3.85 -14.17 -11.99
C ILE A 235 2.74 -15.21 -11.84
N ASP A 236 2.59 -16.10 -12.83
CA ASP A 236 1.66 -17.21 -12.75
C ASP A 236 2.23 -18.45 -12.03
N GLU A 237 1.38 -19.43 -11.72
CA GLU A 237 1.73 -20.71 -11.10
C GLU A 237 2.79 -21.50 -11.88
N HIS A 238 2.98 -21.17 -13.16
CA HIS A 238 4.00 -21.76 -14.01
C HIS A 238 5.30 -20.93 -14.08
N MET A 239 5.48 -19.95 -13.19
CA MET A 239 6.61 -19.03 -13.16
C MET A 239 6.73 -18.20 -14.45
N THR A 240 5.59 -17.90 -15.07
CA THR A 240 5.51 -17.07 -16.28
C THR A 240 5.19 -15.64 -15.89
N ILE A 241 5.85 -14.70 -16.54
CA ILE A 241 5.68 -13.27 -16.31
C ILE A 241 4.35 -12.83 -16.92
N ARG A 242 3.58 -12.03 -16.17
CA ARG A 242 2.29 -11.46 -16.61
C ARG A 242 2.29 -9.95 -16.42
N ILE A 243 1.82 -9.22 -17.42
CA ILE A 243 1.70 -7.76 -17.37
C ILE A 243 0.23 -7.36 -17.21
N SER A 244 -0.04 -6.43 -16.29
CA SER A 244 -1.39 -5.90 -16.07
C SER A 244 -1.90 -5.20 -17.32
N GLY A 245 -3.16 -5.43 -17.68
CA GLY A 245 -3.83 -4.72 -18.78
C GLY A 245 -3.92 -3.20 -18.60
N GLY A 246 -3.69 -2.70 -17.39
CA GLY A 246 -3.62 -1.25 -17.10
C GLY A 246 -2.29 -0.60 -17.49
N VAL A 247 -1.27 -1.38 -17.87
CA VAL A 247 0.03 -0.85 -18.28
C VAL A 247 -0.07 -0.25 -19.69
N ASN A 248 0.45 0.97 -19.87
CA ASN A 248 0.46 1.63 -21.18
C ASN A 248 1.36 0.90 -22.19
N ARG A 249 1.26 1.27 -23.48
CA ARG A 249 2.01 0.63 -24.59
C ARG A 249 2.91 1.60 -25.34
N SER A 250 3.52 2.56 -24.64
CA SER A 250 4.58 3.37 -25.26
C SER A 250 5.77 2.49 -25.63
N GLN A 251 6.56 2.87 -26.63
CA GLN A 251 7.65 2.02 -27.15
C GLN A 251 8.60 1.49 -26.06
N VAL A 252 9.01 2.36 -25.13
CA VAL A 252 9.89 1.98 -24.01
C VAL A 252 9.20 1.03 -23.04
N VAL A 253 7.92 1.26 -22.75
CA VAL A 253 7.15 0.37 -21.86
C VAL A 253 6.91 -0.98 -22.52
N ASP A 254 6.69 -1.01 -23.83
CA ASP A 254 6.52 -2.26 -24.58
C ASP A 254 7.80 -3.12 -24.49
N GLN A 255 8.97 -2.51 -24.67
CA GLN A 255 10.28 -3.18 -24.53
C GLN A 255 10.58 -3.67 -23.11
N LEU A 256 10.26 -2.85 -22.09
CA LEU A 256 10.60 -3.16 -20.70
C LEU A 256 9.59 -4.09 -20.01
N PHE A 257 8.34 -4.15 -20.50
CA PHE A 257 7.25 -4.87 -19.85
C PHE A 257 6.55 -5.83 -20.81
N TRP A 258 5.90 -5.36 -21.87
CA TRP A 258 5.04 -6.21 -22.70
C TRP A 258 5.78 -7.29 -23.47
N GLN A 259 7.02 -7.05 -23.90
CA GLN A 259 7.87 -8.08 -24.52
C GLN A 259 8.27 -9.19 -23.54
N ARG A 260 8.08 -8.98 -22.23
CA ARG A 260 8.30 -9.98 -21.17
C ARG A 260 7.03 -10.77 -20.85
N ASP A 261 5.86 -10.31 -21.28
CA ASP A 261 4.60 -11.01 -21.03
C ASP A 261 4.64 -12.40 -21.69
N GLY A 262 4.36 -13.45 -20.91
CA GLY A 262 4.44 -14.83 -21.37
C GLY A 262 5.84 -15.46 -21.34
N GLU A 263 6.91 -14.70 -21.06
CA GLU A 263 8.24 -15.27 -20.85
C GLU A 263 8.36 -15.97 -19.48
N LYS A 264 9.25 -16.94 -19.36
CA LYS A 264 9.58 -17.57 -18.07
C LYS A 264 10.51 -16.68 -17.27
N LEU A 265 10.31 -16.66 -15.95
CA LEU A 265 11.25 -16.04 -15.02
C LEU A 265 12.64 -16.66 -15.14
N PHE A 266 13.67 -15.82 -14.96
CA PHE A 266 15.01 -16.30 -14.64
C PHE A 266 15.02 -16.83 -13.20
N LEU A 267 14.82 -18.13 -13.04
CA LEU A 267 14.77 -18.79 -11.75
C LEU A 267 16.17 -19.07 -11.18
N PRO A 268 16.28 -19.25 -9.84
CA PRO A 268 17.48 -19.78 -9.23
C PRO A 268 17.85 -21.14 -9.82
N ARG A 269 19.16 -21.44 -9.86
CA ARG A 269 19.66 -22.71 -10.38
C ARG A 269 19.11 -23.91 -9.61
N ASP A 270 19.03 -23.77 -8.29
CA ASP A 270 18.52 -24.81 -7.41
C ASP A 270 17.00 -24.65 -7.21
N LYS A 271 16.26 -25.73 -7.47
CA LYS A 271 14.80 -25.74 -7.37
C LYS A 271 14.30 -25.50 -5.95
N ILE A 272 15.11 -25.82 -4.95
CA ILE A 272 14.74 -25.58 -3.54
C ILE A 272 14.52 -24.09 -3.25
N PHE A 273 15.09 -23.20 -4.07
CA PHE A 273 15.00 -21.75 -3.92
C PHE A 273 13.96 -21.10 -4.84
N TRP A 274 13.20 -21.89 -5.60
CA TRP A 274 12.18 -21.33 -6.47
C TRP A 274 11.07 -20.66 -5.65
N PRO A 275 10.41 -19.63 -6.23
CA PRO A 275 9.23 -19.04 -5.62
C PRO A 275 8.22 -20.10 -5.18
N ALA A 276 7.80 -20.06 -3.91
CA ALA A 276 6.80 -20.98 -3.41
C ALA A 276 5.40 -20.57 -3.91
N GLU A 277 4.61 -21.56 -4.31
CA GLU A 277 3.27 -21.40 -4.90
C GLU A 277 2.35 -20.51 -4.04
N GLN A 278 2.30 -20.78 -2.73
CA GLN A 278 1.51 -19.99 -1.77
C GLN A 278 1.81 -18.48 -1.76
N PHE A 279 3.06 -18.07 -2.06
CA PHE A 279 3.41 -16.66 -2.12
C PHE A 279 3.03 -16.06 -3.48
N VAL A 280 3.17 -16.83 -4.55
CA VAL A 280 2.75 -16.44 -5.90
C VAL A 280 1.23 -16.24 -5.93
N GLU A 281 0.45 -17.17 -5.39
CA GLU A 281 -1.01 -17.06 -5.25
C GLU A 281 -1.42 -15.83 -4.44
N TRP A 282 -0.71 -15.56 -3.32
CA TRP A 282 -0.96 -14.36 -2.54
C TRP A 282 -0.71 -13.10 -3.37
N HIS A 283 0.40 -13.01 -4.11
CA HIS A 283 0.70 -11.84 -4.94
C HIS A 283 -0.33 -11.63 -6.05
N GLN A 284 -0.72 -12.71 -6.75
CA GLN A 284 -1.74 -12.65 -7.78
C GLN A 284 -3.08 -12.12 -7.27
N THR A 285 -3.46 -12.50 -6.04
CA THR A 285 -4.77 -12.15 -5.48
C THR A 285 -4.77 -10.78 -4.78
N GLN A 286 -3.64 -10.39 -4.18
CA GLN A 286 -3.56 -9.20 -3.33
C GLN A 286 -2.88 -7.99 -3.97
N VAL A 287 -2.00 -8.20 -4.96
CA VAL A 287 -1.14 -7.15 -5.51
C VAL A 287 -1.34 -7.01 -7.02
N PHE A 288 -1.22 -8.12 -7.77
CA PHE A 288 -1.31 -8.07 -9.24
C PHE A 288 -2.68 -7.54 -9.71
N LYS A 289 -2.64 -6.57 -10.63
CA LYS A 289 -3.83 -5.88 -11.14
C LYS A 289 -4.28 -6.51 -12.45
N ASN A 290 -4.85 -7.71 -12.39
CA ASN A 290 -5.39 -8.41 -13.57
C ASN A 290 -6.56 -7.65 -14.22
#